data_AF-A0A1H1S1U1-F1
#
_entry.id   AF-A0A1H1S1U1-F1
#
_cell.length_a   1.000
_cell.length_b   1.000
_cell.length_c   1.000
_cell.angle_alpha   90.00
_cell.angle_beta   90.00
_cell.angle_gamma   90.00
#
_symmetry.space_group_name_H-M   'P 1'
#
loop_
_entity.id
_entity.type
_entity.pdbx_description
1 polymer ?
#
loop_
_entity_poly.entity_id
_entity_poly.type
_entity_poly.pdbx_seq_one_letter_code
_entity_poly.pdbx_strand_id
1 'polypeptide(L)'
;MRGSRTAAVVALAGALLLSGCATGGGASPTPSADACAAVQSATRDIANGAQNTLAAAGTPSEIEAKLKGYSERILALAESADNAAVADALTAVDEKIAEASAFVAGLPTNEAGEIDAAAIVDQQTAIQDAASAVKAACG
;
A
#
# COMPACT_ATOMS: atom_id res chain seq x y z
N MET A 1 39.26 28.03 -2.76
CA MET A 1 38.06 28.60 -2.12
C MET A 1 37.39 27.49 -1.33
N ARG A 2 37.42 27.56 0.00
CA ARG A 2 36.72 26.63 0.90
C ARG A 2 35.28 27.14 1.07
N GLY A 3 34.31 26.30 0.77
CA GLY A 3 32.89 26.59 0.95
C GLY A 3 32.18 25.36 1.45
N SER A 4 32.31 25.10 2.75
CA SER A 4 31.52 24.12 3.49
C SER A 4 30.05 24.55 3.44
N ARG A 5 29.16 23.70 2.91
CA ARG A 5 27.71 23.88 3.02
C ARG A 5 27.05 22.58 3.47
N THR A 6 26.80 22.58 4.77
CA THR A 6 25.53 22.19 5.40
C THR A 6 25.10 20.73 5.26
N ALA A 7 25.45 19.96 6.29
CA ALA A 7 24.75 18.74 6.66
C ALA A 7 23.28 19.06 6.96
N ALA A 8 22.35 18.44 6.23
CA ALA A 8 20.96 18.36 6.60
C ALA A 8 20.76 17.02 7.34
N VAL A 9 20.82 17.07 8.66
CA VAL A 9 20.38 15.97 9.53
C VAL A 9 18.85 16.03 9.52
N VAL A 10 18.20 15.14 8.78
CA VAL A 10 16.75 14.95 8.88
C VAL A 10 16.48 14.17 10.16
N ALA A 11 16.30 14.89 11.27
CA ALA A 11 15.76 14.34 12.50
C ALA A 11 14.23 14.35 12.40
N LEU A 12 13.65 13.26 11.88
CA LEU A 12 12.19 13.07 11.92
C LEU A 12 11.81 12.41 13.24
N ALA A 13 11.83 13.21 14.31
CA ALA A 13 11.23 12.84 15.59
C ALA A 13 9.70 13.01 15.49
N GLY A 14 9.03 11.97 15.01
CA GLY A 14 7.57 11.86 15.03
C GLY A 14 7.06 11.52 16.43
N ALA A 15 7.08 12.51 17.33
CA ALA A 15 6.32 12.42 18.58
C ALA A 15 4.83 12.56 18.26
N LEU A 16 4.17 11.43 17.99
CA LEU A 16 2.71 11.32 18.02
C LEU A 16 2.24 11.48 19.48
N LEU A 17 2.11 12.74 19.90
CA LEU A 17 1.46 13.13 21.15
C LEU A 17 -0.03 12.80 21.04
N LEU A 18 -0.39 11.61 21.50
CA LEU A 18 -1.74 11.16 21.81
C LEU A 18 -2.35 12.07 22.90
N SER A 19 -3.05 13.13 22.50
CA SER A 19 -4.05 13.77 23.38
C SER A 19 -5.38 13.03 23.22
N GLY A 20 -5.48 11.86 23.85
CA GLY A 20 -6.69 11.04 23.91
C GLY A 20 -7.01 10.69 25.36
N CYS A 21 -7.92 11.45 25.96
CA CYS A 21 -8.49 11.22 27.28
C CYS A 21 -9.28 9.90 27.28
N ALA A 22 -8.73 8.82 27.83
CA ALA A 22 -9.48 7.66 28.29
C ALA A 22 -8.74 7.01 29.47
N THR A 23 -9.30 7.20 30.65
CA THR A 23 -8.96 6.55 31.91
C THR A 23 -9.20 5.04 31.81
N GLY A 24 -8.14 4.23 31.91
CA GLY A 24 -8.24 2.83 32.30
C GLY A 24 -7.20 1.89 31.69
N GLY A 25 -6.18 1.52 32.48
CA GLY A 25 -5.39 0.29 32.27
C GLY A 25 -4.26 0.38 31.25
N GLY A 26 -3.10 0.92 31.68
CA GLY A 26 -1.89 0.97 30.87
C GLY A 26 -1.30 -0.41 30.60
N ALA A 27 -1.53 -0.93 29.39
CA ALA A 27 -0.52 -1.67 28.67
C ALA A 27 0.17 -0.67 27.74
N SER A 28 1.43 -0.35 27.99
CA SER A 28 2.23 0.33 26.96
C SER A 28 2.19 -0.57 25.72
N PRO A 29 1.79 -0.06 24.55
CA PRO A 29 1.85 -0.87 23.34
C PRO A 29 3.31 -1.30 23.14
N THR A 30 3.51 -2.58 22.85
CA THR A 30 4.84 -3.06 22.47
C THR A 30 5.16 -2.46 21.10
N PRO A 31 6.41 -2.01 20.85
CA PRO A 31 6.78 -1.36 19.59
C PRO A 31 6.39 -2.15 18.33
N SER A 32 6.38 -3.49 18.41
CA SER A 32 5.97 -4.38 17.33
C SER A 32 4.46 -4.32 17.00
N ALA A 33 3.59 -4.08 17.99
CA ALA A 33 2.15 -3.98 17.77
C ALA A 33 1.79 -2.65 17.06
N ASP A 34 2.45 -1.56 17.44
CA ASP A 34 2.30 -0.26 16.77
C ASP A 34 2.83 -0.31 15.32
N ALA A 35 3.95 -0.99 15.08
CA ALA A 35 4.50 -1.19 13.75
C ALA A 35 3.53 -1.97 12.85
N CYS A 36 2.94 -3.07 13.35
CA CYS A 36 1.97 -3.84 12.57
C CYS A 36 0.67 -3.08 12.31
N ALA A 37 0.19 -2.27 13.26
CA ALA A 37 -0.96 -1.41 13.04
C ALA A 37 -0.69 -0.37 11.94
N ALA A 38 0.50 0.21 11.91
CA ALA A 38 0.91 1.14 10.86
C ALA A 38 0.99 0.47 9.48
N VAL A 39 1.60 -0.73 9.40
CA VAL A 39 1.66 -1.51 8.16
C VAL A 39 0.26 -1.86 7.67
N GLN A 40 -0.61 -2.38 8.54
CA GLN A 40 -1.99 -2.71 8.16
C GLN A 40 -2.77 -1.50 7.63
N SER A 41 -2.61 -0.33 8.28
CA SER A 41 -3.25 0.89 7.80
C SER A 41 -2.71 1.30 6.43
N ALA A 42 -1.39 1.29 6.25
CA ALA A 42 -0.77 1.67 4.99
C ALA A 42 -1.16 0.72 3.84
N THR A 43 -1.13 -0.59 4.09
CA THR A 43 -1.58 -1.61 3.12
C THR A 43 -3.05 -1.41 2.76
N ARG A 44 -3.93 -1.18 3.75
CA ARG A 44 -5.35 -0.92 3.50
C ARG A 44 -5.54 0.31 2.62
N ASP A 45 -4.85 1.40 2.93
CA ASP A 45 -5.00 2.65 2.20
C ASP A 45 -4.47 2.51 0.75
N ILE A 46 -3.40 1.75 0.56
CA ILE A 46 -2.88 1.41 -0.79
C ILE A 46 -3.86 0.51 -1.54
N ALA A 47 -4.34 -0.56 -0.92
CA ALA A 47 -5.29 -1.50 -1.53
C ALA A 47 -6.60 -0.79 -1.94
N ASN A 48 -7.12 0.10 -1.09
CA ASN A 48 -8.28 0.92 -1.40
C ASN A 48 -7.98 1.90 -2.55
N GLY A 49 -6.79 2.52 -2.55
CA GLY A 49 -6.33 3.38 -3.63
C GLY A 49 -6.26 2.65 -4.97
N ALA A 50 -5.71 1.44 -5.00
CA ALA A 50 -5.62 0.59 -6.18
C ALA A 50 -7.01 0.18 -6.69
N GLN A 51 -7.89 -0.29 -5.80
CA GLN A 51 -9.26 -0.66 -6.16
C GLN A 51 -10.05 0.53 -6.71
N ASN A 52 -9.97 1.70 -6.07
CA ASN A 52 -10.61 2.92 -6.56
C ASN A 52 -10.05 3.37 -7.91
N THR A 53 -8.76 3.13 -8.16
CA THR A 53 -8.12 3.44 -9.44
C THR A 53 -8.63 2.52 -10.56
N LEU A 54 -8.84 1.24 -10.28
CA LEU A 54 -9.45 0.28 -11.21
C LEU A 54 -10.91 0.63 -11.55
N ALA A 55 -11.66 1.17 -10.59
CA ALA A 55 -13.04 1.61 -10.81
C ALA A 55 -13.18 3.03 -11.42
N ALA A 56 -12.07 3.77 -11.53
CA ALA A 56 -12.11 5.15 -12.00
C ALA A 56 -12.26 5.23 -13.51
N ALA A 57 -12.92 6.30 -13.98
CA ALA A 57 -12.83 6.69 -15.38
C ALA A 57 -11.41 7.25 -15.66
N GLY A 58 -10.69 6.63 -16.60
CA GLY A 58 -9.35 7.02 -17.00
C GLY A 58 -8.86 6.19 -18.17
N THR A 59 -7.78 6.62 -18.81
CA THR A 59 -7.15 5.81 -19.86
C THR A 59 -6.38 4.62 -19.24
N PRO A 60 -6.23 3.50 -19.95
CA PRO A 60 -5.46 2.36 -19.46
C PRO A 60 -4.06 2.72 -18.97
N SER A 61 -3.34 3.59 -19.70
CA SER A 61 -1.98 4.01 -19.31
C SER A 61 -1.94 4.85 -18.03
N GLU A 62 -2.94 5.70 -17.78
CA GLU A 62 -3.04 6.48 -16.53
C GLU A 62 -3.35 5.58 -15.32
N ILE A 63 -4.23 4.59 -15.52
CA ILE A 63 -4.56 3.60 -14.49
C ILE A 63 -3.33 2.72 -14.20
N GLU A 64 -2.65 2.21 -15.25
CA GLU A 64 -1.43 1.42 -15.14
C GLU A 64 -0.34 2.14 -14.34
N ALA A 65 -0.07 3.41 -14.68
CA ALA A 65 0.95 4.21 -14.00
C ALA A 65 0.65 4.40 -12.50
N LYS A 66 -0.63 4.61 -12.14
CA LYS A 66 -1.06 4.72 -10.75
C LYS A 66 -0.89 3.40 -10.00
N LEU A 67 -1.25 2.27 -10.64
CA LEU A 67 -1.07 0.94 -10.05
C LEU A 67 0.40 0.63 -9.78
N LYS A 68 1.30 0.96 -10.72
CA LYS A 68 2.76 0.83 -10.48
C LYS A 68 3.23 1.66 -9.28
N GLY A 69 2.75 2.89 -9.13
CA GLY A 69 3.05 3.71 -7.96
C GLY A 69 2.54 3.13 -6.64
N TYR A 70 1.44 2.37 -6.64
CA TYR A 70 0.98 1.64 -5.46
C TYR A 70 1.85 0.41 -5.16
N SER A 71 2.25 -0.34 -6.19
CA SER A 71 3.17 -1.47 -6.12
C SER A 71 4.51 -1.05 -5.49
N GLU A 72 5.13 0.03 -5.98
CA GLU A 72 6.37 0.58 -5.40
C GLU A 72 6.23 0.93 -3.91
N ARG A 73 5.08 1.45 -3.48
CA ARG A 73 4.82 1.77 -2.07
C ARG A 73 4.66 0.52 -1.21
N ILE A 74 4.07 -0.56 -1.74
CA ILE A 74 3.98 -1.83 -1.03
C ILE A 74 5.36 -2.47 -0.89
N LEU A 75 6.18 -2.46 -1.95
CA LEU A 75 7.55 -2.96 -1.89
C LEU A 75 8.39 -2.19 -0.86
N ALA A 76 8.27 -0.85 -0.82
CA ALA A 76 8.94 -0.05 0.20
C ALA A 76 8.50 -0.42 1.63
N LEU A 77 7.22 -0.77 1.84
CA LEU A 77 6.75 -1.29 3.13
C LEU A 77 7.37 -2.66 3.43
N ALA A 78 7.43 -3.57 2.44
CA ALA A 78 8.00 -4.91 2.59
C ALA A 78 9.49 -4.85 2.96
N GLU A 79 10.26 -3.99 2.30
CA GLU A 79 11.68 -3.76 2.61
C GLU A 79 11.90 -3.21 4.03
N SER A 80 10.93 -2.45 4.55
CA SER A 80 10.97 -1.89 5.91
C SER A 80 10.39 -2.80 7.00
N ALA A 81 9.82 -3.96 6.63
CA ALA A 81 9.16 -4.84 7.57
C ALA A 81 10.17 -5.68 8.36
N ASP A 82 10.15 -5.57 9.69
CA ASP A 82 11.02 -6.35 10.58
C ASP A 82 10.62 -7.84 10.69
N ASN A 83 9.41 -8.19 10.23
CA ASN A 83 8.87 -9.55 10.28
C ASN A 83 8.78 -10.12 8.86
N ALA A 84 9.47 -11.24 8.61
CA ALA A 84 9.49 -11.91 7.31
C ALA A 84 8.10 -12.31 6.81
N ALA A 85 7.20 -12.80 7.67
CA ALA A 85 5.83 -13.15 7.27
C ALA A 85 5.02 -11.92 6.83
N VAL A 86 5.26 -10.75 7.46
CA VAL A 86 4.66 -9.48 7.04
C VAL A 86 5.25 -9.02 5.71
N ALA A 87 6.57 -9.12 5.53
CA ALA A 87 7.25 -8.80 4.27
C ALA A 87 6.77 -9.68 3.10
N ASP A 88 6.62 -10.98 3.32
CA ASP A 88 6.11 -11.93 2.33
C ASP A 88 4.64 -11.62 1.99
N ALA A 89 3.81 -11.33 2.99
CA ALA A 89 2.42 -10.94 2.76
C ALA A 89 2.31 -9.61 1.98
N LEU A 90 3.19 -8.65 2.25
CA LEU A 90 3.26 -7.40 1.47
C LEU A 90 3.71 -7.67 0.03
N THR A 91 4.70 -8.53 -0.18
CA THR A 91 5.12 -8.96 -1.53
C THR A 91 3.96 -9.58 -2.30
N ALA A 92 3.12 -10.40 -1.64
CA ALA A 92 1.91 -10.94 -2.27
C ALA A 92 0.89 -9.85 -2.66
N VAL A 93 0.78 -8.76 -1.90
CA VAL A 93 -0.04 -7.60 -2.29
C VAL A 93 0.52 -6.92 -3.53
N ASP A 94 1.85 -6.74 -3.58
CA ASP A 94 2.54 -6.17 -4.73
C ASP A 94 2.27 -6.98 -6.01
N GLU A 95 2.40 -8.30 -5.95
CA GLU A 95 2.12 -9.20 -7.06
C GLU A 95 0.70 -8.99 -7.61
N LYS A 96 -0.32 -8.83 -6.75
CA LYS A 96 -1.70 -8.58 -7.19
C LYS A 96 -1.92 -7.20 -7.79
N ILE A 97 -1.23 -6.19 -7.29
CA ILE A 97 -1.25 -4.86 -7.91
C ILE A 97 -0.54 -4.89 -9.28
N ALA A 98 0.55 -5.64 -9.41
CA ALA A 98 1.27 -5.82 -10.66
C ALA A 98 0.46 -6.61 -11.70
N GLU A 99 -0.23 -7.67 -11.29
CA GLU A 99 -1.19 -8.41 -12.13
C GLU A 99 -2.31 -7.48 -12.64
N ALA A 100 -2.89 -6.66 -11.76
CA ALA A 100 -3.91 -5.68 -12.15
C ALA A 100 -3.35 -4.61 -13.11
N SER A 101 -2.11 -4.16 -12.89
CA SER A 101 -1.41 -3.23 -13.79
C SER A 101 -1.24 -3.83 -15.19
N ALA A 102 -0.79 -5.10 -15.27
CA ALA A 102 -0.63 -5.82 -16.53
C ALA A 102 -1.98 -6.08 -17.23
N PHE A 103 -3.03 -6.39 -16.46
CA PHE A 103 -4.39 -6.52 -16.98
C PHE A 103 -4.85 -5.22 -17.65
N VAL A 104 -4.70 -4.09 -16.96
CA VAL A 104 -5.09 -2.78 -17.49
C VAL A 104 -4.26 -2.41 -18.72
N ALA A 105 -2.95 -2.68 -18.73
CA ALA A 105 -2.09 -2.41 -19.89
C ALA A 105 -2.54 -3.17 -21.15
N GLY A 106 -3.22 -4.31 -20.99
CA GLY A 106 -3.80 -5.10 -22.08
C GLY A 106 -5.17 -4.61 -22.57
N LEU A 107 -5.80 -3.64 -21.90
CA LEU A 107 -7.12 -3.16 -22.26
C LEU A 107 -7.11 -2.31 -23.55
N PRO A 108 -8.19 -2.36 -24.35
CA PRO A 108 -8.33 -1.50 -25.50
C PRO A 108 -8.35 -0.02 -25.09
N THR A 109 -7.62 0.81 -25.83
CA THR A 109 -7.51 2.27 -25.57
C THR A 109 -8.50 3.11 -26.36
N ASN A 110 -9.35 2.49 -27.18
CA ASN A 110 -10.37 3.17 -27.99
C ASN A 110 -11.73 3.14 -27.27
N GLU A 111 -12.56 4.18 -27.47
CA GLU A 111 -13.88 4.31 -26.83
C GLU A 111 -14.88 3.20 -27.20
N ALA A 112 -14.59 2.39 -28.23
CA ALA A 112 -15.40 1.26 -28.64
C ALA A 112 -15.01 -0.07 -27.98
N GLY A 113 -13.92 -0.10 -27.22
CA GLY A 113 -13.46 -1.29 -26.50
C GLY A 113 -14.33 -1.55 -25.29
N GLU A 114 -15.01 -2.69 -25.27
CA GLU A 114 -15.75 -3.13 -24.08
C GLU A 114 -14.77 -3.52 -22.98
N ILE A 115 -14.86 -2.85 -21.83
CA ILE A 115 -14.11 -3.21 -20.63
C ILE A 115 -14.92 -4.27 -19.90
N ASP A 116 -14.30 -5.42 -19.65
CA ASP A 116 -14.90 -6.48 -18.84
C ASP A 116 -14.96 -6.03 -17.37
N ALA A 117 -16.12 -5.53 -16.97
CA ALA A 117 -16.38 -5.09 -15.61
C ALA A 117 -16.24 -6.22 -14.58
N ALA A 118 -16.52 -7.48 -14.96
CA ALA A 118 -16.33 -8.62 -14.06
C ALA A 118 -14.84 -8.88 -13.85
N ALA A 119 -14.03 -8.81 -14.90
CA ALA A 119 -12.57 -8.93 -14.78
C ALA A 119 -11.97 -7.81 -13.92
N ILE A 120 -12.48 -6.58 -14.00
CA ILE A 120 -12.09 -5.48 -13.10
C ILE A 120 -12.41 -5.82 -11.64
N VAL A 121 -13.61 -6.34 -11.37
CA VAL A 121 -14.01 -6.76 -10.02
C VAL A 121 -13.11 -7.88 -9.50
N ASP A 122 -12.76 -8.85 -10.33
CA ASP A 122 -11.84 -9.93 -9.94
C ASP A 122 -10.46 -9.39 -9.53
N GLN A 123 -9.93 -8.39 -10.26
CA GLN A 123 -8.68 -7.73 -9.87
C GLN A 123 -8.81 -6.99 -8.52
N GLN A 124 -9.94 -6.33 -8.28
CA GLN A 124 -10.20 -5.63 -7.02
C GLN A 124 -10.29 -6.60 -5.83
N THR A 125 -10.98 -7.72 -6.01
CA THR A 125 -11.09 -8.78 -5.00
C THR A 125 -9.73 -9.41 -4.72
N ALA A 126 -8.94 -9.73 -5.74
CA ALA A 126 -7.61 -10.31 -5.55
C ALA A 126 -6.69 -9.39 -4.72
N ILE A 127 -6.72 -8.07 -4.98
CA ILE A 127 -5.95 -7.09 -4.19
C ILE A 127 -6.47 -7.04 -2.74
N GLN A 128 -7.78 -7.04 -2.54
CA GLN A 128 -8.39 -7.00 -1.20
C GLN A 128 -8.06 -8.26 -0.38
N ASP A 129 -8.11 -9.43 -1.00
CA ASP A 129 -7.80 -10.71 -0.36
C ASP A 129 -6.33 -10.75 0.07
N ALA A 130 -5.41 -10.35 -0.81
CA ALA A 130 -3.99 -10.23 -0.48
C ALA A 130 -3.75 -9.23 0.67
N ALA A 131 -4.40 -8.06 0.63
CA ALA A 131 -4.27 -7.06 1.70
C ALA A 131 -4.80 -7.58 3.04
N SER A 132 -5.83 -8.42 3.02
CA SER A 132 -6.39 -9.05 4.22
C SER A 132 -5.44 -10.09 4.82
N ALA A 133 -4.60 -10.75 4.01
CA ALA A 133 -3.59 -11.69 4.48
C ALA A 133 -2.48 -11.00 5.31
N VAL A 134 -2.18 -9.72 5.05
CA VAL A 134 -1.23 -8.94 5.87
C VAL A 134 -1.71 -8.82 7.32
N LYS A 135 -3.03 -8.72 7.54
CA LYS A 135 -3.59 -8.71 8.90
C LYS A 135 -3.31 -10.03 9.62
N ALA A 136 -3.45 -11.16 8.95
CA ALA A 136 -3.14 -12.47 9.52
C ALA A 136 -1.64 -12.63 9.82
N ALA A 137 -0.76 -12.09 8.97
CA ALA A 137 0.68 -12.10 9.19
C ALA A 137 1.12 -11.26 10.41
N CYS A 138 0.32 -10.25 10.77
CA CYS A 138 0.56 -9.40 11.93
C CYS A 138 0.11 -9.97 13.28
N GLY A 139 -0.63 -11.08 13.29
CA GLY A 139 -1.14 -11.73 14.51
C GLY A 139 -2.54 -11.27 14.92
#